data_AF-A0A516SM56-F1
#
_entry.id   AF-A0A516SM56-F1
#
_cell.length_a   1.000
_cell.length_b   1.000
_cell.length_c   1.000
_cell.angle_alpha   90.00
_cell.angle_beta   90.00
_cell.angle_gamma   90.00
#
_symmetry.space_group_name_H-M   'P 1'
#
loop_
_entity.id
_entity.type
_entity.pdbx_description
1 polymer ?
#
loop_
_entity_poly.entity_id
_entity_poly.type
_entity_poly.pdbx_seq_one_letter_code
_entity_poly.pdbx_strand_id
1 'polypeptide(L)'
;MAAAFSASAQADLNYSFDTDAQGWTATDGVLSHVASGGNSGGFLSIHDGNDASMLAIAPGSALGSWSSYLGGTLSFDGLNLSAESADWDGFGEVTIFGSAGSVTLKVAPPASPSQDGQWHRYSALLSPTLWGSNLAAVLNNVTGVTIQTEFHNGVSETAGLDNFKVAAVPEPETYALLLAGLGLVGLAARRRRG
;
A
#
# COMPACT_ATOMS: atom_id res chain seq x y z
N MET A 1 28.79 16.42 22.99
CA MET A 1 27.71 15.53 23.44
C MET A 1 26.78 15.37 22.25
N ALA A 2 26.96 14.31 21.45
CA ALA A 2 26.13 14.07 20.27
C ALA A 2 24.88 13.31 20.72
N ALA A 3 23.72 13.94 20.62
CA ALA A 3 22.45 13.29 20.85
C ALA A 3 22.22 12.28 19.71
N ALA A 4 22.16 10.99 20.05
CA ALA A 4 21.67 9.98 19.13
C ALA A 4 20.16 10.21 18.98
N PHE A 5 19.73 10.66 17.80
CA PHE A 5 18.32 10.65 17.43
C PHE A 5 17.91 9.20 17.20
N SER A 6 17.21 8.61 18.17
CA SER A 6 16.49 7.36 17.97
C SER A 6 15.25 7.68 17.15
N ALA A 7 15.30 7.51 15.83
CA ALA A 7 14.09 7.43 15.03
C ALA A 7 13.39 6.11 15.39
N SER A 8 12.21 6.16 15.98
CA SER A 8 11.38 4.96 16.12
C SER A 8 10.95 4.52 14.72
N ALA A 9 11.28 3.29 14.32
CA ALA A 9 10.74 2.71 13.10
C ALA A 9 9.20 2.65 13.23
N GLN A 10 8.49 3.32 12.32
CA GLN A 10 7.04 3.22 12.23
C GLN A 10 6.69 1.81 11.76
N ALA A 11 5.79 1.12 12.45
CA ALA A 11 5.31 -0.19 12.02
C ALA A 11 4.67 -0.09 10.63
N ASP A 12 4.84 -1.12 9.80
CA ASP A 12 4.19 -1.19 8.48
C ASP A 12 2.66 -1.09 8.65
N LEU A 13 2.00 -0.40 7.74
CA LEU A 13 0.54 -0.49 7.62
C LEU A 13 0.21 -1.83 6.98
N ASN A 14 -0.68 -2.61 7.60
CA ASN A 14 -1.09 -3.92 7.10
C ASN A 14 -2.59 -4.14 7.32
N TYR A 15 -3.31 -4.30 6.22
CA TYR A 15 -4.74 -4.60 6.18
C TYR A 15 -4.93 -5.89 5.38
N SER A 16 -5.09 -7.00 6.10
CA SER A 16 -5.20 -8.34 5.52
C SER A 16 -6.64 -8.78 5.32
N PHE A 17 -7.61 -8.09 5.93
CA PHE A 17 -9.03 -8.42 5.83
C PHE A 17 -9.39 -9.87 6.20
N ASP A 18 -8.55 -10.57 6.97
CA ASP A 18 -8.79 -11.97 7.32
C ASP A 18 -10.12 -12.19 8.06
N THR A 19 -10.56 -11.20 8.84
CA THR A 19 -11.69 -11.33 9.79
C THR A 19 -12.80 -10.30 9.62
N ASP A 20 -12.51 -9.12 9.10
CA ASP A 20 -13.48 -8.07 8.79
C ASP A 20 -12.93 -7.07 7.74
N ALA A 21 -13.69 -6.01 7.45
CA ALA A 21 -13.29 -4.97 6.50
C ALA A 21 -12.25 -3.97 7.05
N GLN A 22 -11.88 -4.06 8.34
CA GLN A 22 -10.90 -3.21 9.00
C GLN A 22 -11.13 -1.70 8.81
N GLY A 23 -12.40 -1.30 8.68
CA GLY A 23 -12.83 0.09 8.50
C GLY A 23 -12.77 0.62 7.06
N TRP A 24 -12.36 -0.19 6.08
CA TRP A 24 -12.42 0.19 4.66
C TRP A 24 -13.87 0.33 4.19
N THR A 25 -14.09 1.29 3.31
CA THR A 25 -15.39 1.56 2.67
C THR A 25 -15.22 1.65 1.16
N ALA A 26 -16.32 1.80 0.42
CA ALA A 26 -16.27 2.12 -1.00
C ALA A 26 -17.19 3.30 -1.36
N THR A 27 -16.84 4.02 -2.41
CA THR A 27 -17.77 4.89 -3.16
C THR A 27 -18.05 4.27 -4.50
N ASP A 28 -19.28 4.48 -4.97
CA ASP A 28 -19.77 4.06 -6.28
C ASP A 28 -19.78 2.53 -6.53
N GLY A 29 -19.26 1.74 -5.60
CA GLY A 29 -19.47 0.31 -5.49
C GLY A 29 -20.01 -0.10 -4.12
N VAL A 30 -20.53 -1.32 -4.04
CA VAL A 30 -20.99 -1.93 -2.79
C VAL A 30 -19.89 -2.84 -2.24
N LEU A 31 -19.26 -2.40 -1.14
CA LEU A 31 -18.25 -3.17 -0.43
C LEU A 31 -18.90 -4.17 0.55
N SER A 32 -18.42 -5.40 0.51
CA SER A 32 -18.71 -6.45 1.50
C SER A 32 -17.44 -7.18 1.90
N HIS A 33 -17.37 -7.64 3.15
CA HIS A 33 -16.32 -8.56 3.59
C HIS A 33 -16.77 -10.00 3.33
N VAL A 34 -15.90 -10.78 2.69
CA VAL A 34 -16.10 -12.21 2.46
C VAL A 34 -15.19 -12.97 3.40
N ALA A 35 -15.74 -13.86 4.22
CA ALA A 35 -15.02 -14.50 5.33
C ALA A 35 -13.95 -15.53 4.92
N SER A 36 -13.90 -15.94 3.64
CA SER A 36 -12.97 -16.96 3.15
C SER A 36 -12.68 -16.79 1.66
N GLY A 37 -11.52 -17.25 1.21
CA GLY A 37 -11.11 -17.22 -0.19
C GLY A 37 -10.10 -16.11 -0.51
N GLY A 38 -9.71 -15.31 0.49
CA GLY A 38 -8.54 -14.43 0.42
C GLY A 38 -7.24 -15.24 0.45
N ASN A 39 -6.11 -14.54 0.34
CA ASN A 39 -4.79 -15.18 0.43
C ASN A 39 -4.59 -15.82 1.81
N SER A 40 -5.13 -15.17 2.86
CA SER A 40 -5.26 -15.71 4.21
C SER A 40 -6.63 -15.34 4.77
N GLY A 41 -7.54 -16.33 4.90
CA GLY A 41 -8.86 -16.05 5.45
C GLY A 41 -9.77 -15.24 4.50
N GLY A 42 -10.34 -14.15 5.01
CA GLY A 42 -11.25 -13.28 4.29
C GLY A 42 -10.61 -12.25 3.36
N PHE A 43 -11.45 -11.47 2.68
CA PHE A 43 -11.05 -10.40 1.76
C PHE A 43 -12.20 -9.40 1.53
N LEU A 44 -11.94 -8.29 0.84
CA LEU A 44 -12.97 -7.32 0.44
C LEU A 44 -13.50 -7.62 -0.97
N SER A 45 -14.81 -7.74 -1.11
CA SER A 45 -15.50 -7.78 -2.40
C SER A 45 -16.19 -6.45 -2.65
N ILE A 46 -15.94 -5.85 -3.81
CA ILE A 46 -16.55 -4.59 -4.23
C ILE A 46 -17.30 -4.86 -5.54
N HIS A 47 -18.63 -4.78 -5.49
CA HIS A 47 -19.51 -4.98 -6.63
C HIS A 47 -19.92 -3.64 -7.21
N ASP A 48 -19.88 -3.51 -8.53
CA ASP A 48 -20.32 -2.29 -9.17
C ASP A 48 -21.83 -2.11 -9.08
N GLY A 49 -22.24 -0.90 -8.72
CA GLY A 49 -23.63 -0.52 -8.55
C GLY A 49 -24.09 0.60 -9.46
N ASN A 50 -23.19 1.31 -10.15
CA ASN A 50 -23.55 2.43 -11.03
C ASN A 50 -22.42 2.82 -12.00
N ASP A 51 -22.71 3.69 -12.98
CA ASP A 51 -21.77 4.06 -14.06
C ASP A 51 -20.52 4.89 -13.61
N ALA A 52 -20.32 5.14 -12.31
CA ALA A 52 -19.16 5.87 -11.80
C ALA A 52 -18.09 4.92 -11.28
N SER A 53 -16.81 5.29 -11.45
CA SER A 53 -15.67 4.47 -11.04
C SER A 53 -15.74 4.04 -9.57
N MET A 54 -15.80 2.74 -9.33
CA MET A 54 -15.71 2.20 -7.98
C MET A 54 -14.36 2.52 -7.32
N LEU A 55 -14.39 3.06 -6.11
CA LEU A 55 -13.19 3.33 -5.31
C LEU A 55 -13.29 2.64 -3.96
N ALA A 56 -12.30 1.81 -3.62
CA ALA A 56 -12.05 1.41 -2.24
C ALA A 56 -11.35 2.54 -1.48
N ILE A 57 -11.78 2.82 -0.26
CA ILE A 57 -11.35 3.96 0.56
C ILE A 57 -10.74 3.46 1.85
N ALA A 58 -9.49 3.87 2.11
CA ALA A 58 -8.79 3.50 3.33
C ALA A 58 -9.40 4.19 4.57
N PRO A 59 -9.42 3.51 5.73
CA PRO A 59 -9.94 4.06 6.98
C PRO A 59 -9.06 5.18 7.53
N GLY A 60 -9.62 5.97 8.45
CA GLY A 60 -8.87 6.99 9.20
C GLY A 60 -7.65 6.45 9.96
N SER A 61 -7.66 5.18 10.36
CA SER A 61 -6.52 4.49 11.00
C SER A 61 -5.33 4.27 10.07
N ALA A 62 -5.52 4.38 8.75
CA ALA A 62 -4.44 4.29 7.76
C ALA A 62 -3.76 5.65 7.52
N LEU A 63 -4.34 6.75 7.99
CA LEU A 63 -3.95 8.11 7.63
C LEU A 63 -2.95 8.70 8.63
N GLY A 64 -2.49 9.92 8.35
CA GLY A 64 -1.47 10.61 9.15
C GLY A 64 -0.12 10.67 8.42
N SER A 65 0.97 10.75 9.19
CA SER A 65 2.30 10.89 8.58
C SER A 65 2.79 9.57 8.00
N TRP A 66 3.09 9.57 6.70
CA TRP A 66 3.70 8.48 5.94
C TRP A 66 5.15 8.80 5.55
N SER A 67 5.77 9.84 6.11
CA SER A 67 7.12 10.27 5.74
C SER A 67 8.16 9.15 5.87
N SER A 68 8.00 8.22 6.83
CA SER A 68 8.89 7.07 7.02
C SER A 68 8.80 6.02 5.91
N TYR A 69 7.72 6.04 5.11
CA TYR A 69 7.52 5.11 4.00
C TYR A 69 8.07 5.64 2.67
N LEU A 70 8.62 6.86 2.64
CA LEU A 70 9.28 7.38 1.43
C LEU A 70 10.46 6.47 1.05
N GLY A 71 10.47 6.02 -0.20
CA GLY A 71 11.41 5.02 -0.72
C GLY A 71 11.01 3.58 -0.42
N GLY A 72 10.00 3.34 0.42
CA GLY A 72 9.42 2.04 0.72
C GLY A 72 8.42 1.58 -0.36
N THR A 73 7.50 0.69 -0.01
CA THR A 73 6.54 0.11 -0.96
C THR A 73 5.09 0.28 -0.52
N LEU A 74 4.21 0.49 -1.50
CA LEU A 74 2.78 0.30 -1.37
C LEU A 74 2.38 -0.93 -2.19
N SER A 75 1.56 -1.82 -1.63
CA SER A 75 1.08 -3.01 -2.34
C SER A 75 -0.32 -3.43 -1.94
N PHE A 76 -1.01 -4.15 -2.81
CA PHE A 76 -2.28 -4.82 -2.55
C PHE A 76 -2.44 -6.02 -3.48
N ASP A 77 -3.33 -6.95 -3.12
CA ASP A 77 -3.73 -8.08 -3.95
C ASP A 77 -5.08 -7.79 -4.60
N GLY A 78 -5.24 -8.17 -5.87
CA GLY A 78 -6.50 -8.07 -6.60
C GLY A 78 -6.94 -9.40 -7.19
N LEU A 79 -8.25 -9.59 -7.28
CA LEU A 79 -8.89 -10.76 -7.88
C LEU A 79 -10.07 -10.31 -8.75
N ASN A 80 -10.20 -10.89 -9.94
CA ASN A 80 -11.42 -10.77 -10.72
C ASN A 80 -12.43 -11.83 -10.22
N LEU A 81 -13.56 -11.38 -9.65
CA LEU A 81 -14.63 -12.27 -9.18
C LEU A 81 -15.76 -12.46 -10.22
N SER A 82 -15.55 -11.91 -11.40
CA SER A 82 -16.55 -11.70 -12.43
C SER A 82 -16.33 -12.57 -13.67
N ALA A 83 -17.36 -12.66 -14.50
CA ALA A 83 -17.29 -13.36 -15.79
C ALA A 83 -16.76 -12.46 -16.92
N GLU A 84 -16.49 -11.21 -16.60
CA GLU A 84 -15.99 -10.18 -17.50
C GLU A 84 -14.46 -10.11 -17.46
N SER A 85 -13.83 -10.03 -18.63
CA SER A 85 -12.42 -9.68 -18.74
C SER A 85 -12.25 -8.17 -18.58
N ALA A 86 -11.16 -7.73 -17.95
CA ALA A 86 -10.83 -6.31 -17.87
C ALA A 86 -10.72 -5.68 -19.26
N ASP A 87 -11.62 -4.76 -19.58
CA ASP A 87 -11.67 -3.97 -20.81
C ASP A 87 -11.67 -2.45 -20.55
N TRP A 88 -11.69 -2.06 -19.27
CA TRP A 88 -11.48 -0.70 -18.80
C TRP A 88 -10.20 -0.61 -17.98
N ASP A 89 -9.36 0.39 -18.28
CA ASP A 89 -8.07 0.55 -17.60
C ASP A 89 -8.17 1.36 -16.30
N GLY A 90 -9.15 1.04 -15.43
CA GLY A 90 -9.36 1.71 -14.15
C GLY A 90 -8.58 1.05 -13.00
N PHE A 91 -8.57 -0.27 -12.96
CA PHE A 91 -8.20 -1.02 -11.77
C PHE A 91 -6.78 -0.74 -11.28
N GLY A 92 -6.61 -0.60 -9.97
CA GLY A 92 -5.33 -0.41 -9.35
C GLY A 92 -4.70 0.96 -9.58
N GLU A 93 -5.46 1.93 -10.09
CA GLU A 93 -5.11 3.34 -9.90
C GLU A 93 -5.24 3.69 -8.41
N VAL A 94 -4.15 4.13 -7.80
CA VAL A 94 -4.09 4.51 -6.40
C VAL A 94 -3.88 6.01 -6.32
N THR A 95 -4.73 6.71 -5.58
CA THR A 95 -4.54 8.13 -5.25
C THR A 95 -4.28 8.29 -3.77
N ILE A 96 -3.20 9.00 -3.45
CA ILE A 96 -2.86 9.41 -2.07
C ILE A 96 -3.11 10.91 -1.98
N PHE A 97 -3.99 11.30 -1.06
CA PHE A 97 -4.30 12.68 -0.72
C PHE A 97 -3.53 13.08 0.52
N GLY A 98 -3.05 14.31 0.56
CA GLY A 98 -2.47 14.90 1.74
C GLY A 98 -2.71 16.40 1.79
N SER A 99 -2.26 17.05 2.86
CA SER A 99 -2.44 18.51 2.99
C SER A 99 -1.73 19.33 1.92
N ALA A 100 -0.78 18.73 1.19
CA ALA A 100 -0.03 19.36 0.09
C ALA A 100 -0.58 19.02 -1.32
N GLY A 101 -1.79 18.49 -1.42
CA GLY A 101 -2.41 18.04 -2.68
C GLY A 101 -2.50 16.51 -2.76
N SER A 102 -2.47 15.96 -3.98
CA SER A 102 -2.50 14.51 -4.18
C SER A 102 -1.41 14.05 -5.14
N VAL A 103 -1.13 12.75 -5.09
CA VAL A 103 -0.38 12.00 -6.10
C VAL A 103 -1.18 10.78 -6.51
N THR A 104 -1.09 10.42 -7.78
CA THR A 104 -1.81 9.28 -8.35
C THR A 104 -0.83 8.43 -9.14
N LEU A 105 -0.94 7.11 -8.99
CA LEU A 105 -0.17 6.16 -9.78
C LEU A 105 -1.07 4.97 -10.16
N LYS A 106 -0.95 4.57 -11.42
CA LYS A 106 -1.46 3.28 -11.90
C LYS A 106 -0.52 2.17 -11.44
N VAL A 107 -0.88 1.48 -10.34
CA VAL A 107 -0.05 0.44 -9.71
C VAL A 107 -0.25 -0.91 -10.39
N ALA A 108 -1.48 -1.21 -10.82
CA ALA A 108 -1.76 -2.41 -11.62
C ALA A 108 -1.52 -2.13 -13.12
N PRO A 109 -0.94 -3.08 -13.87
CA PRO A 109 -0.79 -2.93 -15.31
C PRO A 109 -2.16 -2.96 -16.03
N PRO A 110 -2.22 -2.51 -17.29
CA PRO A 110 -3.44 -2.62 -18.10
C PRO A 110 -3.98 -4.05 -18.17
N ALA A 111 -5.29 -4.18 -18.38
CA ALA A 111 -6.01 -5.46 -18.39
C ALA A 111 -5.93 -6.23 -17.05
N SER A 112 -5.86 -5.51 -15.93
CA SER A 112 -6.00 -6.05 -14.58
C SER A 112 -7.41 -5.78 -14.01
N PRO A 113 -7.92 -6.62 -13.10
CA PRO A 113 -7.36 -7.91 -12.69
C PRO A 113 -7.60 -8.99 -13.75
N SER A 114 -6.64 -9.90 -13.90
CA SER A 114 -6.73 -11.01 -14.86
C SER A 114 -7.96 -11.88 -14.59
N GLN A 115 -8.64 -12.30 -15.65
CA GLN A 115 -9.77 -13.22 -15.55
C GLN A 115 -9.29 -14.68 -15.48
N ASP A 116 -8.48 -15.01 -14.48
CA ASP A 116 -7.90 -16.34 -14.26
C ASP A 116 -8.30 -16.96 -12.91
N GLY A 117 -9.13 -16.25 -12.14
CA GLY A 117 -9.58 -16.68 -10.81
C GLY A 117 -8.45 -16.78 -9.79
N GLN A 118 -7.31 -16.11 -10.02
CA GLN A 118 -6.18 -16.07 -9.11
C GLN A 118 -6.01 -14.68 -8.49
N TRP A 119 -5.47 -14.66 -7.27
CA TRP A 119 -4.99 -13.43 -6.65
C TRP A 119 -3.68 -12.98 -7.29
N HIS A 120 -3.57 -11.69 -7.61
CA HIS A 120 -2.36 -11.07 -8.14
C HIS A 120 -1.92 -9.92 -7.25
N ARG A 121 -0.62 -9.89 -6.90
CA ARG A 121 0.01 -8.82 -6.14
C ARG A 121 0.41 -7.67 -7.05
N TYR A 122 -0.07 -6.48 -6.73
CA TYR A 122 0.34 -5.22 -7.34
C TYR A 122 1.16 -4.42 -6.34
N SER A 123 2.27 -3.84 -6.79
CA SER A 123 3.22 -3.16 -5.89
C SER A 123 3.98 -2.06 -6.62
N ALA A 124 4.19 -0.94 -5.93
CA ALA A 124 4.98 0.17 -6.42
C ALA A 124 5.88 0.75 -5.34
N LEU A 125 7.05 1.23 -5.75
CA LEU A 125 7.95 2.00 -4.91
C LEU A 125 7.32 3.37 -4.63
N LEU A 126 7.28 3.80 -3.36
CA LEU A 126 6.90 5.15 -2.97
C LEU A 126 8.06 6.11 -3.26
N SER A 127 8.28 6.38 -4.54
CA SER A 127 9.36 7.25 -5.03
C SER A 127 8.82 8.45 -5.81
N PRO A 128 9.48 9.63 -5.73
CA PRO A 128 9.09 10.79 -6.53
C PRO A 128 9.19 10.55 -8.04
N THR A 129 9.99 9.56 -8.48
CA THR A 129 10.10 9.19 -9.90
C THR A 129 8.81 8.55 -10.42
N LEU A 130 8.14 7.72 -9.63
CA LEU A 130 6.90 7.05 -10.04
C LEU A 130 5.66 7.92 -9.75
N TRP A 131 5.59 8.51 -8.56
CA TRP A 131 4.40 9.22 -8.08
C TRP A 131 4.42 10.74 -8.33
N GLY A 132 5.53 11.25 -8.88
CA GLY A 132 5.75 12.67 -9.09
C GLY A 132 6.50 13.36 -7.94
N SER A 133 7.09 14.52 -8.27
CA SER A 133 7.98 15.27 -7.38
C SER A 133 7.32 15.74 -6.07
N ASN A 134 5.99 15.83 -6.03
CA ASN A 134 5.22 16.26 -4.86
C ASN A 134 5.03 15.16 -3.80
N LEU A 135 5.41 13.90 -4.09
CA LEU A 135 5.15 12.75 -3.21
C LEU A 135 5.56 13.01 -1.75
N ALA A 136 6.80 13.47 -1.51
CA ALA A 136 7.30 13.66 -0.15
C ALA A 136 6.45 14.67 0.65
N ALA A 137 5.92 15.71 0.01
CA ALA A 137 5.07 16.70 0.66
C ALA A 137 3.69 16.12 0.98
N VAL A 138 3.12 15.29 0.09
CA VAL A 138 1.86 14.58 0.32
C VAL A 138 1.99 13.59 1.48
N LEU A 139 3.08 12.80 1.52
CA LEU A 139 3.33 11.80 2.56
C LEU A 139 3.53 12.41 3.96
N ASN A 140 3.88 13.69 4.07
CA ASN A 140 4.04 14.33 5.39
C ASN A 140 2.76 14.30 6.23
N ASN A 141 1.60 14.36 5.59
CA ASN A 141 0.29 14.27 6.23
C ASN A 141 -0.74 13.76 5.22
N VAL A 142 -0.87 12.44 5.15
CA VAL A 142 -1.86 11.75 4.32
C VAL A 142 -3.24 11.92 4.94
N THR A 143 -4.18 12.39 4.13
CA THR A 143 -5.57 12.69 4.52
C THR A 143 -6.58 11.79 3.81
N GLY A 144 -6.13 10.96 2.86
CA GLY A 144 -6.98 9.99 2.18
C GLY A 144 -6.17 9.08 1.28
N VAL A 145 -6.66 7.87 1.06
CA VAL A 145 -6.12 6.91 0.08
C VAL A 145 -7.30 6.23 -0.61
N THR A 146 -7.28 6.22 -1.93
CA THR A 146 -8.26 5.48 -2.73
C THR A 146 -7.56 4.49 -3.66
N ILE A 147 -8.24 3.38 -3.93
CA ILE A 147 -7.85 2.40 -4.95
C ILE A 147 -9.04 2.23 -5.88
N GLN A 148 -8.88 2.52 -7.17
CA GLN A 148 -9.91 2.25 -8.16
C GLN A 148 -10.02 0.76 -8.39
N THR A 149 -11.22 0.21 -8.22
CA THR A 149 -11.52 -1.22 -8.39
C THR A 149 -12.32 -1.49 -9.67
N GLU A 150 -12.63 -0.45 -10.43
CA GLU A 150 -13.28 -0.49 -11.75
C GLU A 150 -12.39 -1.15 -12.81
N PHE A 151 -12.89 -2.13 -13.55
CA PHE A 151 -12.15 -2.78 -14.64
C PHE A 151 -12.99 -3.11 -15.87
N HIS A 152 -14.29 -2.81 -15.86
CA HIS A 152 -15.17 -3.17 -16.98
C HIS A 152 -15.99 -1.97 -17.47
N ASN A 153 -16.23 -1.88 -18.77
CA ASN A 153 -17.20 -0.93 -19.31
C ASN A 153 -18.63 -1.49 -19.18
N GLY A 154 -19.20 -1.36 -17.99
CA GLY A 154 -20.51 -1.87 -17.62
C GLY A 154 -20.81 -1.59 -16.16
N VAL A 155 -21.88 -2.20 -15.64
CA VAL A 155 -22.21 -2.22 -14.20
C VAL A 155 -22.56 -3.65 -13.82
N SER A 156 -21.57 -4.53 -13.89
CA SER A 156 -21.75 -5.95 -13.59
C SER A 156 -20.56 -6.61 -12.91
N GLU A 157 -19.43 -5.92 -12.89
CA GLU A 157 -18.19 -6.47 -12.42
C GLU A 157 -18.07 -6.48 -10.90
N THR A 158 -17.27 -7.41 -10.40
CA THR A 158 -16.95 -7.53 -8.99
C THR A 158 -15.45 -7.74 -8.85
N ALA A 159 -14.82 -6.85 -8.08
CA ALA A 159 -13.40 -6.94 -7.75
C ALA A 159 -13.21 -7.49 -6.33
N GLY A 160 -12.20 -8.34 -6.16
CA GLY A 160 -11.63 -8.70 -4.88
C GLY A 160 -10.42 -7.81 -4.56
N LEU A 161 -10.30 -7.36 -3.32
CA LEU A 161 -9.15 -6.64 -2.78
C LEU A 161 -8.67 -7.31 -1.49
N ASP A 162 -7.37 -7.53 -1.37
CA ASP A 162 -6.75 -8.17 -0.22
C ASP A 162 -5.36 -7.57 0.09
N ASN A 163 -4.82 -7.78 1.30
CA ASN A 163 -3.45 -7.47 1.72
C ASN A 163 -2.94 -6.06 1.35
N PHE A 164 -3.72 -5.01 1.61
CA PHE A 164 -3.22 -3.65 1.46
C PHE A 164 -2.11 -3.38 2.48
N LYS A 165 -0.93 -3.03 1.97
CA LYS A 165 0.28 -2.83 2.78
C LYS A 165 1.03 -1.58 2.35
N VAL A 166 1.52 -0.83 3.34
CA VAL A 166 2.54 0.20 3.15
C VAL A 166 3.72 -0.11 4.06
N ALA A 167 4.87 -0.37 3.47
CA ALA A 167 6.05 -0.81 4.19
C ALA A 167 7.22 0.17 4.02
N ALA A 168 7.96 0.40 5.11
CA ALA A 168 9.18 1.19 5.05
C ALA A 168 10.30 0.44 4.32
N VAL A 169 11.33 1.15 3.87
CA VAL A 169 12.56 0.51 3.42
C VAL A 169 13.15 -0.28 4.60
N PRO A 170 13.38 -1.60 4.49
CA PRO A 170 14.11 -2.33 5.52
C PRO A 170 15.45 -1.65 5.76
N GLU A 171 15.82 -1.38 7.02
CA GLU A 171 17.09 -0.69 7.29
C GLU A 171 18.23 -1.42 6.57
N PRO A 172 19.05 -0.70 5.77
CA PRO A 172 20.13 -1.35 5.06
C PRO A 172 21.06 -2.01 6.09
N GLU A 173 21.44 -3.26 5.81
CA GLU A 173 22.43 -4.02 6.59
C GLU A 173 23.72 -3.21 6.84
N THR A 174 24.01 -2.22 5.99
CA THR A 174 25.08 -1.22 6.16
C THR A 174 25.07 -0.53 7.53
N TYR A 175 23.92 -0.21 8.13
CA TYR A 175 23.89 0.41 9.47
C TYR A 175 24.27 -0.59 10.56
N ALA A 176 23.81 -1.83 10.45
CA ALA A 176 24.23 -2.92 11.34
C ALA A 176 25.73 -3.21 11.18
N LEU A 177 26.25 -3.19 9.95
CA LEU A 177 27.67 -3.38 9.66
C LEU A 177 28.53 -2.18 10.11
N LEU A 178 28.02 -0.94 10.00
CA LEU A 178 28.68 0.25 10.52
C LEU A 178 28.78 0.18 12.06
N LEU A 179 27.68 -0.16 12.74
CA LEU A 179 27.66 -0.33 14.19
C LEU A 179 28.57 -1.48 14.63
N ALA A 180 28.54 -2.61 13.93
CA ALA A 180 29.45 -3.72 14.16
C ALA A 180 30.91 -3.29 13.96
N GLY A 181 31.21 -2.57 12.89
CA GLY A 181 32.54 -2.02 12.59
C GLY A 181 33.04 -1.07 13.68
N LEU A 182 32.18 -0.14 14.13
CA LEU A 182 32.50 0.78 15.23
C LEU A 182 32.72 0.03 16.56
N GLY A 183 31.92 -1.01 16.83
CA GLY A 183 32.11 -1.89 17.98
C GLY A 183 33.47 -2.58 17.98
N LEU A 184 33.88 -3.13 16.83
CA LEU A 184 35.19 -3.76 16.66
C LEU A 184 36.35 -2.78 16.86
N VAL A 185 36.24 -1.56 16.33
CA VAL A 185 37.26 -0.50 16.50
C VAL A 185 37.37 -0.08 17.97
N GLY A 186 36.25 0.11 18.66
CA GLY A 186 36.22 0.43 20.10
C GLY A 186 36.88 -0.65 20.95
N LEU A 187 36.59 -1.92 20.67
CA LEU A 187 37.23 -3.07 21.32
C LEU A 187 38.75 -3.10 21.09
N ALA A 188 39.20 -2.85 19.85
CA ALA A 188 40.62 -2.82 19.52
C ALA A 188 41.36 -1.66 20.22
N ALA A 189 40.74 -0.47 20.29
CA ALA A 189 41.31 0.69 20.98
C ALA A 189 41.43 0.48 22.50
N ARG A 190 40.45 -0.19 23.13
CA ARG A 190 40.49 -0.54 24.56
C ARG A 190 41.67 -1.47 24.89
N ARG A 191 41.96 -2.45 24.02
CA ARG A 191 43.08 -3.40 24.21
C ARG A 191 44.46 -2.74 24.17
N ARG A 192 44.59 -1.57 23.53
CA ARG A 192 45.87 -0.83 23.43
C ARG A 192 46.15 0.11 24.61
N ARG A 193 45.15 0.35 25.47
CA ARG A 193 45.24 1.26 26.62
C ARG A 193 45.31 0.54 27.97
N GLY A 194 45.25 -0.79 27.98
CA GLY A 194 45.45 -1.62 29.17
C GLY A 194 46.63 -2.55 29.01
#